data_AF-A0A061D3Q1-F1
#
_entry.id   AF-A0A061D3Q1-F1
#
_cell.length_a   1.000
_cell.length_b   1.000
_cell.length_c   1.000
_cell.angle_alpha   90.00
_cell.angle_beta   90.00
_cell.angle_gamma   90.00
#
_symmetry.space_group_name_H-M   'P 1'
#
loop_
_entity.id
_entity.type
_entity.pdbx_description
1 polymer ?
#
loop_
_entity_poly.entity_id
_entity_poly.type
_entity_poly.pdbx_seq_one_letter_code
_entity_poly.pdbx_strand_id
1 'polypeptide(L)'
;MLGANHPSYIWYAADPANNKGSEAAANAAGIKVMGQDLSAACWQANMGRQPAVDPQQTLNTCTEKWQVTEKLQTCELFFTSVRNLKLKRPPPSARRASSPERKNAVVAWAAHGA
;
A
#
# COMPACT_ATOMS: atom_id res chain seq x y z
N MET A 1 -17.27 8.93 3.11
CA MET A 1 -16.70 10.06 2.34
C MET A 1 -15.38 9.59 1.74
N LEU A 2 -15.18 9.75 0.42
CA LEU A 2 -13.94 9.43 -0.28
C LEU A 2 -12.99 10.63 -0.22
N GLY A 3 -12.44 10.91 0.96
CA GLY A 3 -11.32 11.83 1.06
C GLY A 3 -10.05 11.10 0.64
N ALA A 4 -9.58 11.33 -0.59
CA ALA A 4 -8.18 11.04 -0.88
C ALA A 4 -7.35 11.90 0.08
N ASN A 5 -6.38 11.30 0.78
CA ASN A 5 -5.50 12.12 1.60
C ASN A 5 -4.69 13.03 0.67
N HIS A 6 -4.28 14.20 1.16
CA HIS A 6 -3.28 14.98 0.44
C HIS A 6 -2.03 14.09 0.29
N PRO A 7 -1.37 13.99 -0.89
CA PRO A 7 -0.29 13.03 -1.09
C PRO A 7 0.82 13.12 -0.04
N SER A 8 1.10 14.31 0.50
CA SER A 8 2.11 14.49 1.55
C SER A 8 1.74 13.82 2.89
N TYR A 9 0.46 13.51 3.12
CA TYR A 9 -0.04 12.98 4.38
C TYR A 9 0.55 11.61 4.70
N ILE A 10 0.93 10.82 3.69
CA ILE A 10 1.61 9.54 3.94
C ILE A 10 2.95 9.73 4.67
N TRP A 11 3.74 10.74 4.31
CA TRP A 11 5.00 11.04 5.00
C TRP A 11 4.75 11.61 6.38
N TYR A 12 3.73 12.47 6.53
CA TYR A 12 3.33 12.98 7.84
C TYR A 12 2.93 11.86 8.80
N ALA A 13 2.04 10.95 8.36
CA ALA A 13 1.61 9.80 9.14
C ALA A 13 2.77 8.83 9.42
N ALA A 14 3.73 8.73 8.49
CA ALA A 14 4.91 7.86 8.59
C ALA A 14 6.10 8.48 9.34
N ASP A 15 5.97 9.67 9.90
CA ASP A 15 7.04 10.28 10.68
C ASP A 15 7.04 9.71 12.12
N PRO A 16 8.15 9.11 12.61
CA PRO A 16 8.27 8.70 14.01
C PRO A 16 7.97 9.82 15.01
N ALA A 17 8.30 11.08 14.69
CA ALA A 17 8.00 12.23 15.55
C ALA A 17 6.49 12.40 15.80
N ASN A 18 5.66 12.09 14.79
CA ASN A 18 4.20 12.10 14.89
C ASN A 18 3.64 10.82 15.56
N ASN A 19 4.50 9.86 15.89
CA ASN A 19 4.16 8.56 16.44
C ASN A 19 4.92 8.25 17.74
N LYS A 20 5.13 9.26 18.60
CA LYS A 20 5.81 9.13 19.90
C LYS A 20 7.24 8.56 19.79
N GLY A 21 7.92 8.80 18.68
CA GLY A 21 9.23 8.26 18.37
C GLY A 21 9.25 6.79 17.90
N SER A 22 8.10 6.12 17.80
CA SER A 22 8.04 4.72 17.39
C SER A 22 8.02 4.59 15.87
N GLU A 23 9.09 4.03 15.30
CA GLU A 23 9.15 3.72 13.87
C GLU A 23 8.13 2.66 13.47
N ALA A 24 7.89 1.64 14.30
CA ALA A 24 6.90 0.61 14.05
C ALA A 24 5.48 1.19 13.95
N ALA A 25 5.10 2.08 14.88
CA ALA A 25 3.82 2.77 14.82
C ALA A 25 3.71 3.69 13.59
N ALA A 26 4.79 4.40 13.26
CA ALA A 26 4.85 5.25 12.08
C ALA A 26 4.72 4.45 10.77
N ASN A 27 5.36 3.28 10.68
CA ASN A 27 5.22 2.36 9.56
C ASN A 27 3.77 1.87 9.44
N ALA A 28 3.14 1.46 10.54
CA ALA A 28 1.75 1.01 10.53
C ALA A 28 0.79 2.13 10.07
N ALA A 29 0.99 3.36 10.55
CA ALA A 29 0.20 4.52 10.15
C ALA A 29 0.40 4.86 8.66
N GLY A 30 1.65 4.91 8.20
CA GLY A 30 1.97 5.18 6.80
C GLY A 30 1.44 4.12 5.82
N ILE A 31 1.55 2.83 6.16
CA ILE A 31 0.99 1.73 5.35
C ILE A 31 -0.54 1.84 5.27
N LYS A 32 -1.20 2.19 6.39
CA LYS A 32 -2.65 2.41 6.40
C LYS A 32 -3.06 3.55 5.48
N VAL A 33 -2.38 4.70 5.55
CA VAL A 33 -2.62 5.84 4.65
C VAL A 33 -2.39 5.45 3.19
N MET A 34 -1.31 4.73 2.89
CA MET A 34 -1.05 4.22 1.54
C MET A 34 -2.21 3.37 1.01
N GLY A 35 -2.72 2.45 1.83
CA GLY A 35 -3.86 1.60 1.45
C GLY A 35 -5.11 2.42 1.15
N GLN A 36 -5.36 3.48 1.91
CA GLN A 36 -6.46 4.41 1.66
C GLN A 36 -6.27 5.16 0.34
N ASP A 37 -5.07 5.67 0.08
CA ASP A 37 -4.77 6.43 -1.13
C ASP A 37 -4.81 5.56 -2.39
N LEU A 38 -4.32 4.32 -2.33
CA LEU A 38 -4.45 3.33 -3.40
C LEU A 38 -5.92 2.96 -3.66
N SER A 39 -6.72 2.83 -2.60
CA SER A 39 -8.16 2.59 -2.73
C SER A 39 -8.86 3.75 -3.43
N ALA A 40 -8.56 4.99 -3.04
CA ALA A 40 -9.12 6.20 -3.63
C ALA A 40 -8.68 6.37 -5.10
N ALA A 41 -7.40 6.17 -5.40
CA ALA A 41 -6.89 6.25 -6.77
C ALA A 41 -7.52 5.18 -7.69
N CYS A 42 -7.66 3.95 -7.19
CA CYS A 42 -8.38 2.88 -7.88
C CYS A 42 -9.83 3.27 -8.17
N TRP A 43 -10.52 3.83 -7.18
CA TRP A 43 -11.90 4.26 -7.34
C TRP A 43 -12.01 5.38 -8.37
N GLN A 44 -11.18 6.43 -8.27
CA GLN A 44 -11.13 7.55 -9.20
C GLN A 44 -10.87 7.08 -10.63
N ALA A 45 -9.96 6.13 -10.82
CA ALA A 45 -9.66 5.57 -12.13
C ALA A 45 -10.85 4.80 -12.72
N ASN A 46 -11.59 4.02 -11.93
CA ASN A 46 -12.76 3.28 -12.41
C ASN A 46 -13.92 4.21 -12.72
N MET A 47 -14.25 5.14 -11.82
CA MET A 47 -15.32 6.10 -12.05
C MET A 47 -15.03 7.05 -13.21
N GLY A 48 -13.76 7.41 -13.42
CA GLY A 48 -13.35 8.22 -14.58
C GLY A 48 -13.44 7.46 -15.91
N ARG A 49 -13.24 6.13 -15.90
CA ARG A 49 -13.34 5.29 -17.11
C ARG A 49 -14.76 4.89 -17.43
N GLN A 50 -15.56 4.59 -16.42
CA GLN A 50 -16.94 4.10 -16.57
C GLN A 50 -17.84 4.80 -15.55
N PRO A 51 -18.28 6.04 -15.80
CA PRO A 51 -19.03 6.82 -14.81
C PRO A 51 -20.41 6.24 -14.46
N ALA A 52 -20.93 5.30 -15.25
CA ALA A 52 -22.21 4.64 -15.03
C ALA A 52 -22.17 3.44 -14.08
N VAL A 53 -20.98 3.00 -13.63
CA VAL A 53 -20.88 1.89 -12.66
C VAL A 53 -21.32 2.34 -11.27
N ASP A 54 -21.75 1.40 -10.45
CA ASP A 54 -22.12 1.69 -9.06
C ASP A 54 -20.89 2.21 -8.28
N PRO A 55 -20.93 3.44 -7.75
CA PRO A 55 -19.79 4.05 -7.08
C PRO A 55 -19.47 3.39 -5.75
N GLN A 56 -20.47 2.86 -5.04
CA GLN A 56 -20.26 2.21 -3.75
C GLN A 56 -19.67 0.82 -3.92
N GLN A 57 -20.17 0.04 -4.89
CA GLN A 57 -19.61 -1.26 -5.23
C GLN A 57 -18.18 -1.13 -5.75
N THR A 58 -17.91 -0.12 -6.55
CA THR A 58 -16.55 0.20 -7.02
C THR A 58 -15.62 0.53 -5.85
N LEU A 59 -16.11 1.31 -4.88
CA LEU A 59 -15.33 1.64 -3.69
C LEU A 59 -15.02 0.38 -2.88
N ASN A 60 -16.03 -0.43 -2.59
CA ASN A 60 -15.86 -1.68 -1.83
C ASN A 60 -14.82 -2.58 -2.51
N THR A 61 -14.89 -2.72 -3.83
CA THR A 61 -13.95 -3.51 -4.63
C THR A 61 -12.52 -2.97 -4.53
N CYS A 62 -12.34 -1.66 -4.66
CA CYS A 62 -11.01 -1.03 -4.56
C CYS A 62 -10.44 -1.10 -3.14
N THR A 63 -11.28 -0.92 -2.12
CA THR A 63 -10.89 -1.08 -0.71
C THR A 63 -10.47 -2.51 -0.40
N GLU A 64 -11.26 -3.50 -0.81
CA GLU A 64 -10.94 -4.91 -0.61
C GLU A 64 -9.63 -5.29 -1.32
N LYS A 65 -9.45 -4.82 -2.56
CA LYS A 65 -8.20 -5.01 -3.29
C LYS A 65 -6.99 -4.51 -2.50
N TRP A 66 -6.95 -3.23 -2.13
CA TRP A 66 -5.72 -2.60 -1.65
C TRP A 66 -5.48 -2.72 -0.15
N GLN A 67 -6.53 -2.96 0.64
CA GLN A 67 -6.42 -3.06 2.10
C GLN A 67 -6.48 -4.50 2.62
N VAL A 68 -6.98 -5.44 1.79
CA VAL A 68 -7.10 -6.86 2.17
C VAL A 68 -6.29 -7.75 1.23
N THR A 69 -6.66 -7.85 -0.05
CA THR A 69 -6.12 -8.85 -0.98
C THR A 69 -4.66 -8.59 -1.37
N GLU A 70 -4.33 -7.34 -1.69
CA GLU A 70 -2.99 -6.89 -2.13
C GLU A 70 -2.24 -6.15 -1.01
N LYS A 71 -2.58 -6.43 0.26
CA LYS A 71 -1.95 -5.77 1.42
C LYS A 71 -0.42 -5.87 1.42
N LEU A 72 0.15 -7.00 0.95
CA LEU A 72 1.61 -7.15 0.83
C LEU A 72 2.21 -6.17 -0.18
N GLN A 73 1.54 -5.93 -1.30
CA GLN A 73 1.99 -4.95 -2.30
C GLN A 73 1.89 -3.52 -1.75
N THR A 74 0.86 -3.20 -0.97
CA THR A 74 0.77 -1.92 -0.24
C THR A 74 1.97 -1.74 0.70
N CYS A 75 2.37 -2.79 1.44
CA CYS A 75 3.57 -2.74 2.27
C CYS A 75 4.85 -2.52 1.45
N GLU A 76 5.04 -3.26 0.34
CA GLU A 76 6.21 -3.11 -0.53
C GLU A 76 6.31 -1.69 -1.10
N LEU A 77 5.19 -1.14 -1.58
CA LEU A 77 5.13 0.23 -2.09
C LEU A 77 5.51 1.24 -0.99
N PHE A 78 5.03 1.04 0.23
CA PHE A 78 5.37 1.93 1.36
C PHE A 78 6.87 1.94 1.63
N PHE A 79 7.47 0.77 1.79
CA PHE A 79 8.88 0.69 2.13
C PHE A 79 9.81 1.18 1.01
N THR A 80 9.43 0.97 -0.24
CA THR A 80 10.24 1.42 -1.38
C THR A 80 10.13 2.91 -1.68
N SER A 81 8.94 3.49 -1.54
CA SER A 81 8.69 4.89 -1.90
C SER A 81 8.79 5.87 -0.73
N VAL A 82 8.41 5.46 0.48
CA VAL A 82 8.40 6.32 1.68
C VAL A 82 9.66 6.12 2.51
N ARG A 83 10.09 4.87 2.70
CA ARG A 83 11.32 4.54 3.45
C ARG A 83 12.58 4.45 2.58
N ASN A 84 12.44 4.61 1.27
CA ASN A 84 13.55 4.50 0.30
C ASN A 84 14.35 3.20 0.45
N LEU A 85 13.71 2.10 0.89
CA LEU A 85 14.36 0.80 0.94
C LEU A 85 14.62 0.34 -0.49
N LYS A 86 15.90 0.21 -0.84
CA LYS A 86 16.29 -0.41 -2.11
C LYS A 86 15.97 -1.90 -2.01
N LEU A 87 14.91 -2.34 -2.70
CA LEU A 87 14.74 -3.76 -2.96
C LEU A 87 16.02 -4.24 -3.65
N LYS A 88 16.63 -5.32 -3.14
CA LYS A 88 17.64 -6.06 -3.89
C LYS A 88 16.92 -6.57 -5.14
N ARG A 89 17.05 -5.83 -6.25
CA ARG A 89 16.24 -6.00 -7.46
C ARG A 89 16.20 -7.48 -7.84
N PRO A 90 15.05 -8.16 -7.77
CA PRO A 90 14.98 -9.54 -8.22
C PRO A 90 15.23 -9.57 -9.75
N PRO A 91 15.88 -10.63 -10.25
CA PRO A 91 16.31 -10.71 -11.64
C PRO A 91 15.12 -10.57 -12.62
N PRO A 92 15.36 -10.19 -13.88
CA PRO A 92 14.32 -9.98 -14.90
C PRO A 92 13.29 -11.10 -15.02
N SER A 93 13.69 -12.35 -14.77
CA SER A 93 12.83 -13.54 -14.79
C SER A 93 11.73 -13.52 -13.71
N ALA A 94 11.96 -12.87 -12.58
CA ALA A 94 11.01 -12.79 -11.46
C ALA A 94 10.03 -11.60 -11.56
N ARG A 95 10.14 -10.77 -12.61
CA ARG A 95 9.28 -9.60 -12.83
C ARG A 95 7.92 -9.94 -13.47
N ARG A 96 7.68 -11.19 -13.86
CA ARG A 96 6.37 -11.64 -14.34
C ARG A 96 5.49 -12.02 -13.15
N ALA A 97 4.40 -11.28 -13.02
CA ALA A 97 3.48 -11.37 -11.90
C ALA A 97 2.75 -12.72 -11.88
N SER A 98 3.19 -13.66 -11.04
CA SER A 98 2.38 -14.79 -10.49
C SER A 98 3.16 -15.86 -9.69
N SER A 99 4.44 -15.69 -9.31
CA SER A 99 5.14 -16.78 -8.59
C SER A 99 4.79 -16.83 -7.08
N PRO A 100 4.46 -18.01 -6.53
CA PRO A 100 4.26 -18.27 -5.09
C PRO A 100 5.44 -17.85 -4.19
N GLU A 101 6.65 -17.70 -4.75
CA GLU A 101 7.86 -17.28 -4.03
C GLU A 101 7.77 -15.89 -3.39
N ARG A 102 6.93 -14.98 -3.92
CA ARG A 102 6.74 -13.64 -3.31
C ARG A 102 6.08 -13.72 -1.93
N LYS A 103 5.21 -14.70 -1.68
CA LYS A 103 4.60 -14.89 -0.36
C LYS A 103 5.68 -15.24 0.67
N ASN A 104 6.62 -16.12 0.30
CA ASN A 104 7.68 -16.57 1.21
C ASN A 104 8.75 -15.50 1.47
N ALA A 105 9.10 -14.68 0.48
CA ALA A 105 10.09 -13.61 0.66
C ALA A 105 9.57 -12.48 1.58
N VAL A 106 8.29 -12.13 1.45
CA VAL A 106 7.67 -11.11 2.31
C VAL A 106 7.39 -11.64 3.72
N VAL A 107 6.96 -12.90 3.85
CA VAL A 107 6.81 -13.57 5.16
C VAL A 107 8.15 -13.71 5.88
N ALA A 108 9.23 -14.03 5.16
CA ALA A 108 10.57 -14.10 5.75
C ALA A 108 11.09 -12.74 6.26
N TRP A 109 10.72 -11.63 5.61
CA TRP A 109 11.07 -10.29 6.06
C TRP A 109 10.23 -9.85 7.28
N ALA A 110 8.93 -10.19 7.31
CA ALA A 110 8.06 -9.90 8.44
C ALA A 110 8.40 -10.71 9.72
N ALA A 111 9.05 -11.86 9.58
CA ALA A 111 9.40 -12.75 10.71
C ALA A 111 10.69 -12.38 11.45
N HIS A 112 11.54 -11.49 10.90
CA HIS A 112 12.86 -11.18 11.46
C HIS A 112 13.04 -9.72 11.90
N GLY A 113 11.95 -8.96 12.05
CA GLY A 113 11.98 -7.57 12.48
C GLY A 113 10.79 -7.23 13.37
N ALA A 114 10.83 -7.73 14.61
CA ALA A 114 10.06 -7.25 15.74
C ALA A 114 11.00 -6.52 16.71
#